data_AF-A0A7M7NZ38-F1
#
_entry.id   AF-A0A7M7NZ38-F1
#
_cell.length_a   1.000
_cell.length_b   1.000
_cell.length_c   1.000
_cell.angle_alpha   90.00
_cell.angle_beta   90.00
_cell.angle_gamma   90.00
#
_symmetry.space_group_name_H-M   'P 1'
#
loop_
_entity.id
_entity.type
_entity.pdbx_description
1 polymer ?
#
loop_
_entity_poly.entity_id
_entity_poly.type
_entity_poly.pdbx_seq_one_letter_code
_entity_poly.pdbx_strand_id
1 'polypeptide(L)'
;MTVTWPDGKYALPEAVTLAGDTCPKTAFTWDFGMLYQFTDKPAANTCSKGNHLTNYCGNESVRSYYCVKSTPKASSSSWSWMPGVYCIYKVGTTCPDGFTGGNIRWNDVSRGVDPDYNTMPAGTYTGGPTEIEYCCREDGSAANPIILPAESSFYLMKFHGACQTVLGMTVTEESLEWATKEANPITWQDGAHPKPGNTGHNVKIYYCFYQPETAAKRDLGPLAKDAGKVKKELEEVRELVNLLENQLDHGKRVALENKETEAEDRSVESEEEELREDDKETEDEDRGVEFEEEELREDDMAGEDEDKKFEEMVRAMDLVLLLREMRKV
;
A
#
# COMPACT_ATOMS: atom_id res chain seq x y z
N MET A 1 -17.35 -18.23 -17.39
CA MET A 1 -17.77 -16.95 -18.01
C MET A 1 -16.77 -15.90 -17.57
N THR A 2 -16.35 -15.00 -18.46
CA THR A 2 -15.57 -13.81 -18.08
C THR A 2 -16.51 -12.77 -17.46
N VAL A 3 -16.14 -12.18 -16.33
CA VAL A 3 -16.93 -11.10 -15.72
C VAL A 3 -16.64 -9.79 -16.47
N THR A 4 -17.66 -9.01 -16.77
CA THR A 4 -17.50 -7.65 -17.33
C THR A 4 -17.43 -6.61 -16.23
N TRP A 5 -16.63 -5.56 -16.43
CA TRP A 5 -16.62 -4.38 -15.56
C TRP A 5 -18.04 -3.78 -15.42
N PRO A 6 -18.48 -3.34 -14.23
CA PRO A 6 -19.85 -2.89 -14.00
C PRO A 6 -20.28 -1.68 -14.85
N ASP A 7 -21.59 -1.51 -14.98
CA ASP A 7 -22.27 -0.38 -15.59
C ASP A 7 -22.09 0.93 -14.79
N GLY A 8 -22.44 2.04 -15.43
CA GLY A 8 -22.17 3.41 -14.97
C GLY A 8 -20.87 3.99 -15.55
N LYS A 9 -20.67 5.30 -15.37
CA LYS A 9 -19.41 5.98 -15.67
C LYS A 9 -18.61 6.16 -14.38
N TYR A 10 -17.31 5.94 -14.44
CA TYR A 10 -16.39 6.09 -13.30
C TYR A 10 -14.94 6.08 -13.79
N ALA A 11 -14.02 6.47 -12.93
CA ALA A 11 -12.59 6.28 -13.15
C ALA A 11 -11.94 5.52 -12.00
N LEU A 12 -10.86 4.81 -12.31
CA LEU A 12 -10.02 4.09 -11.36
C LEU A 12 -8.58 4.67 -11.40
N PRO A 13 -7.82 4.61 -10.30
CA PRO A 13 -6.39 4.90 -10.35
C PRO A 13 -5.67 3.95 -11.34
N GLU A 14 -4.78 4.52 -12.14
CA GLU A 14 -3.91 3.76 -13.05
C GLU A 14 -2.80 3.03 -12.25
N ALA A 15 -2.47 1.80 -12.65
CA ALA A 15 -1.62 0.88 -11.88
C ALA A 15 -0.39 0.40 -12.67
N VAL A 16 0.82 0.52 -12.10
CA VAL A 16 2.02 -0.13 -12.65
C VAL A 16 1.88 -1.64 -12.46
N THR A 17 1.66 -2.38 -13.53
CA THR A 17 1.75 -3.84 -13.49
C THR A 17 3.09 -4.34 -14.02
N LEU A 18 3.52 -5.51 -13.53
CA LEU A 18 4.71 -6.21 -14.04
C LEU A 18 4.59 -6.65 -15.51
N ALA A 19 3.39 -6.58 -16.10
CA ALA A 19 3.13 -6.87 -17.51
C ALA A 19 3.33 -5.63 -18.42
N GLY A 20 3.46 -4.43 -17.86
CA GLY A 20 3.46 -3.17 -18.61
C GLY A 20 2.06 -2.61 -18.91
N ASP A 21 0.99 -3.37 -18.64
CA ASP A 21 -0.38 -2.86 -18.64
C ASP A 21 -0.54 -1.80 -17.53
N THR A 22 -1.25 -0.71 -17.83
CA THR A 22 -1.49 0.41 -16.88
C THR A 22 -2.94 0.48 -16.38
N CYS A 23 -3.90 0.14 -17.24
CA CYS A 23 -5.33 0.09 -16.91
C CYS A 23 -5.87 -1.35 -16.90
N PRO A 24 -6.92 -1.64 -16.11
CA PRO A 24 -7.44 -3.00 -16.00
C PRO A 24 -7.95 -3.54 -17.35
N LYS A 25 -7.81 -4.84 -17.58
CA LYS A 25 -8.25 -5.48 -18.82
C LYS A 25 -9.78 -5.47 -18.91
N THR A 26 -10.30 -5.09 -20.08
CA THR A 26 -11.74 -5.02 -20.36
C THR A 26 -12.05 -5.34 -21.83
N ALA A 27 -13.34 -5.34 -22.21
CA ALA A 27 -13.81 -5.42 -23.60
C ALA A 27 -14.01 -4.05 -24.30
N PHE A 28 -13.75 -2.95 -23.59
CA PHE A 28 -13.78 -1.56 -24.05
C PHE A 28 -12.41 -0.87 -23.85
N THR A 29 -12.17 0.21 -24.58
CA THR A 29 -11.01 1.08 -24.39
C THR A 29 -11.28 2.05 -23.23
N TRP A 30 -10.36 2.16 -22.27
CA TRP A 30 -10.37 3.26 -21.31
C TRP A 30 -9.95 4.56 -22.00
N ASP A 31 -10.60 5.65 -21.64
CA ASP A 31 -10.02 6.98 -21.83
C ASP A 31 -9.00 7.24 -20.70
N PHE A 32 -8.11 8.22 -20.87
CA PHE A 32 -7.03 8.48 -19.91
C PHE A 32 -7.06 9.93 -19.42
N GLY A 33 -6.79 10.09 -18.12
CA GLY A 33 -6.67 11.39 -17.44
C GLY A 33 -5.33 11.54 -16.72
N MET A 34 -4.80 12.76 -16.63
CA MET A 34 -3.57 13.06 -15.88
C MET A 34 -3.64 14.41 -15.19
N LEU A 35 -3.41 14.42 -13.88
CA LEU A 35 -3.30 15.62 -13.05
C LEU A 35 -1.87 15.76 -12.51
N TYR A 36 -1.16 16.82 -12.90
CA TYR A 36 0.11 17.23 -12.31
C TYR A 36 -0.15 18.32 -11.26
N GLN A 37 0.43 18.16 -10.06
CA GLN A 37 0.33 19.10 -8.96
C GLN A 37 1.72 19.42 -8.41
N PHE A 38 2.05 20.71 -8.26
CA PHE A 38 3.10 21.14 -7.34
C PHE A 38 2.50 21.25 -5.93
N THR A 39 3.13 20.57 -4.99
CA THR A 39 2.73 20.55 -3.57
C THR A 39 3.54 21.57 -2.79
N ASP A 40 3.18 21.80 -1.54
CA ASP A 40 3.91 22.73 -0.69
C ASP A 40 5.33 22.24 -0.32
N LYS A 41 6.17 23.16 0.17
CA LYS A 41 7.52 22.90 0.70
C LYS A 41 7.50 23.04 2.23
N PRO A 42 8.31 22.28 2.99
CA PRO A 42 9.30 21.28 2.57
C PRO A 42 8.67 19.91 2.25
N ALA A 43 9.52 18.92 1.93
CA ALA A 43 9.14 17.59 1.45
C ALA A 43 8.19 16.80 2.38
N ALA A 44 6.87 16.99 2.19
CA ALA A 44 5.81 16.42 3.03
C ALA A 44 4.88 15.44 2.27
N ASN A 45 5.18 15.13 1.00
CA ASN A 45 4.51 14.06 0.26
C ASN A 45 5.03 12.69 0.70
N THR A 46 4.14 11.74 0.94
CA THR A 46 4.51 10.35 1.23
C THR A 46 3.66 9.35 0.45
N CYS A 47 4.28 8.25 0.02
CA CYS A 47 3.60 7.13 -0.61
C CYS A 47 4.05 5.81 0.02
N SER A 48 3.23 4.76 -0.07
CA SER A 48 3.65 3.43 0.37
C SER A 48 4.89 2.96 -0.40
N LYS A 49 5.84 2.33 0.32
CA LYS A 49 7.08 1.82 -0.27
C LYS A 49 6.76 0.67 -1.23
N GLY A 50 7.12 0.83 -2.50
CA GLY A 50 6.78 -0.15 -3.54
C GLY A 50 5.28 -0.18 -3.87
N ASN A 51 4.59 0.95 -3.71
CA ASN A 51 3.23 1.11 -4.22
C ASN A 51 3.17 0.89 -5.74
N HIS A 52 2.01 0.50 -6.23
CA HIS A 52 1.81 0.15 -7.63
C HIS A 52 0.95 1.17 -8.38
N LEU A 53 0.79 2.39 -7.87
CA LEU A 53 0.14 3.47 -8.63
C LEU A 53 1.10 3.91 -9.74
N THR A 54 0.64 4.28 -10.93
CA THR A 54 1.54 4.93 -11.93
C THR A 54 1.89 6.37 -11.55
N ASN A 55 1.55 6.78 -10.33
CA ASN A 55 1.83 8.11 -9.83
C ASN A 55 3.34 8.37 -9.71
N TYR A 56 3.68 9.65 -9.83
CA TYR A 56 5.00 10.13 -9.43
C TYR A 56 4.82 10.90 -8.12
N CYS A 57 5.12 10.25 -7.00
CA CYS A 57 5.18 10.89 -5.69
C CYS A 57 6.59 11.47 -5.47
N GLY A 58 6.83 12.67 -6.00
CA GLY A 58 8.04 13.44 -5.74
C GLY A 58 7.91 14.28 -4.47
N ASN A 59 9.03 14.78 -3.94
CA ASN A 59 9.06 15.58 -2.70
C ASN A 59 8.19 16.85 -2.76
N GLU A 60 8.12 17.48 -3.93
CA GLU A 60 7.43 18.78 -4.17
C GLU A 60 6.36 18.69 -5.27
N SER A 61 6.04 17.48 -5.76
CA SER A 61 5.00 17.30 -6.77
C SER A 61 4.40 15.90 -6.76
N VAL A 62 3.12 15.82 -7.16
CA VAL A 62 2.39 14.58 -7.37
C VAL A 62 1.82 14.55 -8.78
N ARG A 63 1.94 13.40 -9.46
CA ARG A 63 1.24 13.10 -10.71
C ARG A 63 0.21 12.02 -10.49
N SER A 64 -1.07 12.29 -10.69
CA SER A 64 -2.15 11.29 -10.59
C SER A 64 -2.67 10.92 -11.98
N TYR A 65 -2.73 9.62 -12.28
CA TYR A 65 -3.16 9.07 -13.56
C TYR A 65 -4.45 8.27 -13.39
N TYR A 66 -5.36 8.36 -14.37
CA TYR A 66 -6.72 7.85 -14.26
C TYR A 66 -7.13 7.01 -15.47
N CYS A 67 -7.61 5.80 -15.22
CA CYS A 67 -8.31 4.96 -16.19
C CYS A 67 -9.79 5.33 -16.18
N VAL A 68 -10.28 5.99 -17.22
CA VAL A 68 -11.62 6.59 -17.26
C VAL A 68 -12.58 5.83 -18.16
N LYS A 69 -13.72 5.41 -17.61
CA LYS A 69 -14.81 4.74 -18.34
C LYS A 69 -15.90 5.76 -18.67
N SER A 70 -15.79 6.42 -19.82
CA SER A 70 -16.82 7.37 -20.29
C SER A 70 -18.07 6.69 -20.83
N THR A 71 -18.04 5.38 -21.10
CA THR A 71 -19.16 4.59 -21.63
C THR A 71 -20.00 3.98 -20.49
N PRO A 72 -21.32 4.27 -20.39
CA PRO A 72 -22.10 3.80 -19.25
C PRO A 72 -22.30 2.28 -19.27
N LYS A 73 -22.44 1.66 -20.46
CA LYS A 73 -22.52 0.20 -20.62
C LYS A 73 -21.41 -0.31 -21.53
N ALA A 74 -20.80 -1.41 -21.11
CA ALA A 74 -19.69 -2.06 -21.81
C ALA A 74 -20.13 -3.17 -22.78
N SER A 75 -21.34 -3.71 -22.60
CA SER A 75 -21.86 -4.84 -23.38
C SER A 75 -23.40 -4.86 -23.37
N SER A 76 -24.00 -5.84 -24.05
CA SER A 76 -25.44 -6.12 -23.95
C SER A 76 -25.84 -6.75 -22.60
N SER A 77 -24.92 -7.45 -21.93
CA SER A 77 -25.07 -7.85 -20.53
C SER A 77 -24.89 -6.65 -19.60
N SER A 78 -25.88 -6.45 -18.72
CA SER A 78 -25.83 -5.47 -17.65
C SER A 78 -25.23 -6.10 -16.39
N TRP A 79 -24.30 -5.43 -15.74
CA TRP A 79 -23.71 -5.88 -14.47
C TRP A 79 -23.62 -4.68 -13.51
N SER A 80 -24.19 -4.79 -12.32
CA SER A 80 -24.16 -3.73 -11.32
C SER A 80 -23.01 -3.94 -10.34
N TRP A 81 -22.47 -2.85 -9.81
CA TRP A 81 -21.57 -2.91 -8.66
C TRP A 81 -22.28 -3.57 -7.47
N MET A 82 -21.57 -4.43 -6.72
CA MET A 82 -22.10 -5.10 -5.54
C MET A 82 -22.00 -4.22 -4.27
N PRO A 83 -22.90 -4.41 -3.29
CA PRO A 83 -22.82 -3.75 -1.99
C PRO A 83 -21.49 -4.01 -1.26
N GLY A 84 -20.97 -2.99 -0.58
CA GLY A 84 -19.65 -3.05 0.06
C GLY A 84 -19.20 -1.71 0.63
N VAL A 85 -17.93 -1.61 1.00
CA VAL A 85 -17.32 -0.42 1.62
C VAL A 85 -16.07 0.01 0.82
N TYR A 86 -16.26 0.84 -0.22
CA TYR A 86 -15.21 1.27 -1.14
C TYR A 86 -15.62 2.50 -1.94
N CYS A 87 -14.64 3.16 -2.57
CA CYS A 87 -14.80 4.35 -3.39
C CYS A 87 -14.16 4.19 -4.78
N ILE A 88 -14.71 4.91 -5.75
CA ILE A 88 -14.20 5.11 -7.12
C ILE A 88 -14.28 6.60 -7.47
N TYR A 89 -13.57 7.04 -8.50
CA TYR A 89 -13.68 8.44 -8.96
C TYR A 89 -14.98 8.63 -9.75
N LYS A 90 -15.67 9.75 -9.51
CA LYS A 90 -16.89 10.12 -10.24
C LYS A 90 -16.54 10.56 -11.67
N VAL A 91 -17.39 10.26 -12.64
CA VAL A 91 -17.23 10.72 -14.03
C VAL A 91 -18.57 11.20 -14.58
N GLY A 92 -18.62 12.46 -15.00
CA GLY A 92 -19.87 13.14 -15.33
C GLY A 92 -20.67 13.55 -14.08
N THR A 93 -21.96 13.84 -14.25
CA THR A 93 -22.78 14.49 -13.21
C THR A 93 -23.31 13.54 -12.13
N THR A 94 -23.41 12.24 -12.39
CA THR A 94 -24.04 11.24 -11.51
C THR A 94 -23.12 10.06 -11.24
N CYS A 95 -23.14 9.54 -10.01
CA CYS A 95 -22.49 8.28 -9.67
C CYS A 95 -23.20 7.06 -10.29
N PRO A 96 -22.51 5.89 -10.40
CA PRO A 96 -23.16 4.61 -10.70
C PRO A 96 -24.19 4.21 -9.64
N ASP A 97 -25.12 3.33 -10.00
CA ASP A 97 -26.21 2.89 -9.13
C ASP A 97 -25.69 2.29 -7.81
N GLY A 98 -26.26 2.74 -6.69
CA GLY A 98 -25.90 2.31 -5.33
C GLY A 98 -24.74 3.08 -4.68
N PHE A 99 -24.11 4.03 -5.36
CA PHE A 99 -23.08 4.90 -4.77
C PHE A 99 -23.66 6.25 -4.35
N THR A 100 -23.15 6.80 -3.24
CA THR A 100 -23.33 8.20 -2.85
C THR A 100 -22.14 9.03 -3.33
N GLY A 101 -22.39 10.27 -3.72
CA GLY A 101 -21.34 11.21 -4.15
C GLY A 101 -20.71 11.98 -2.98
N GLY A 102 -19.51 12.49 -3.22
CA GLY A 102 -18.80 13.42 -2.32
C GLY A 102 -17.60 14.05 -3.02
N ASN A 103 -16.89 14.94 -2.34
CA ASN A 103 -15.69 15.58 -2.86
C ASN A 103 -14.57 15.70 -1.81
N ILE A 104 -13.37 15.97 -2.29
CA ILE A 104 -12.26 16.48 -1.48
C ILE A 104 -11.66 17.66 -2.25
N ARG A 105 -11.36 18.75 -1.54
CA ARG A 105 -10.88 20.03 -2.10
C ARG A 105 -9.65 20.52 -1.34
N TRP A 106 -8.69 21.08 -2.06
CA TRP A 106 -7.45 21.59 -1.49
C TRP A 106 -6.78 22.64 -2.39
N ASN A 107 -5.87 23.43 -1.83
CA ASN A 107 -4.98 24.31 -2.60
C ASN A 107 -3.65 23.61 -2.95
N ASP A 108 -3.34 23.53 -4.24
CA ASP A 108 -1.99 23.23 -4.74
C ASP A 108 -1.16 24.52 -4.84
N VAL A 109 0.17 24.42 -4.94
CA VAL A 109 1.03 25.59 -5.22
C VAL A 109 0.75 26.10 -6.63
N SER A 110 0.84 25.20 -7.60
CA SER A 110 0.45 25.35 -9.01
C SER A 110 0.19 23.96 -9.61
N ARG A 111 -0.48 23.86 -10.76
CA ARG A 111 -0.98 22.58 -11.30
C ARG A 111 -1.18 22.61 -12.82
N GLY A 112 -1.18 21.43 -13.44
CA GLY A 112 -1.45 21.24 -14.86
C GLY A 112 -2.29 20.00 -15.12
N VAL A 113 -3.22 20.11 -16.09
CA VAL A 113 -3.84 18.95 -16.75
C VAL A 113 -3.22 18.86 -18.13
N ASP A 114 -2.77 17.67 -18.50
CA ASP A 114 -2.11 17.44 -19.79
C ASP A 114 -3.17 17.41 -20.91
N PRO A 115 -2.99 18.18 -22.01
CA PRO A 115 -3.98 18.27 -23.08
C PRO A 115 -4.22 16.95 -23.82
N ASP A 116 -3.25 16.03 -23.85
CA ASP A 116 -3.41 14.69 -24.44
C ASP A 116 -4.16 13.74 -23.48
N TYR A 117 -4.19 14.06 -22.19
CA TYR A 117 -4.85 13.31 -21.11
C TYR A 117 -6.03 14.10 -20.52
N ASN A 118 -6.82 14.74 -21.38
CA ASN A 118 -7.89 15.65 -20.99
C ASN A 118 -9.17 14.99 -20.43
N THR A 119 -9.27 13.66 -20.43
CA THR A 119 -10.46 12.96 -19.90
C THR A 119 -10.30 12.72 -18.41
N MET A 120 -10.85 13.62 -17.59
CA MET A 120 -10.66 13.62 -16.14
C MET A 120 -11.86 13.02 -15.36
N PRO A 121 -11.66 12.62 -14.09
CA PRO A 121 -12.72 12.57 -13.11
C PRO A 121 -13.54 13.87 -13.05
N ALA A 122 -14.74 13.83 -12.47
CA ALA A 122 -15.48 15.05 -12.16
C ALA A 122 -14.76 15.83 -11.05
N GLY A 123 -14.72 17.16 -11.17
CA GLY A 123 -13.89 18.01 -10.31
C GLY A 123 -13.64 19.40 -10.90
N THR A 124 -12.85 20.22 -10.19
CA THR A 124 -12.45 21.58 -10.60
C THR A 124 -10.94 21.65 -10.84
N TYR A 125 -10.53 21.73 -12.10
CA TYR A 125 -9.12 21.65 -12.52
C TYR A 125 -8.46 22.98 -12.90
N THR A 126 -9.21 24.08 -12.91
CA THR A 126 -8.71 25.42 -13.26
C THR A 126 -9.34 26.51 -12.37
N GLY A 127 -8.76 27.72 -12.37
CA GLY A 127 -9.41 28.93 -11.85
C GLY A 127 -9.62 29.04 -10.32
N GLY A 128 -8.96 28.20 -9.52
CA GLY A 128 -9.10 28.19 -8.06
C GLY A 128 -8.41 26.99 -7.40
N PRO A 129 -8.91 26.50 -6.24
CA PRO A 129 -8.48 25.24 -5.62
C PRO A 129 -8.66 24.03 -6.55
N THR A 130 -7.98 22.92 -6.26
CA THR A 130 -8.35 21.61 -6.82
C THR A 130 -9.50 21.02 -6.04
N GLU A 131 -10.45 20.43 -6.76
CA GLU A 131 -11.52 19.62 -6.20
C GLU A 131 -11.64 18.35 -7.05
N ILE A 132 -11.73 17.18 -6.42
CA ILE A 132 -12.04 15.91 -7.09
C ILE A 132 -13.29 15.33 -6.46
N GLU A 133 -14.22 14.87 -7.30
CA GLU A 133 -15.44 14.19 -6.89
C GLU A 133 -15.29 12.66 -6.89
N TYR A 134 -15.89 12.04 -5.89
CA TYR A 134 -15.85 10.62 -5.62
C TYR A 134 -17.27 10.04 -5.62
N CYS A 135 -17.33 8.72 -5.80
CA CYS A 135 -18.50 7.90 -5.58
C CYS A 135 -18.10 6.80 -4.60
N CYS A 136 -18.78 6.69 -3.45
CA CYS A 136 -18.50 5.65 -2.46
C CYS A 136 -19.75 4.83 -2.11
N ARG A 137 -19.53 3.59 -1.62
CA ARG A 137 -20.56 2.73 -1.02
C ARG A 137 -20.27 2.47 0.44
N GLU A 138 -21.34 2.24 1.19
CA GLU A 138 -21.32 1.83 2.60
C GLU A 138 -22.44 0.81 2.91
N ASP A 139 -23.08 0.25 1.89
CA ASP A 139 -24.29 -0.59 2.00
C ASP A 139 -23.98 -2.09 2.15
N GLY A 140 -22.77 -2.43 2.58
CA GLY A 140 -22.30 -3.80 2.75
C GLY A 140 -21.16 -3.91 3.77
N SER A 141 -20.32 -4.93 3.61
CA SER A 141 -19.16 -5.18 4.49
C SER A 141 -17.93 -5.47 3.66
N ALA A 142 -16.80 -4.87 4.03
CA ALA A 142 -15.50 -5.13 3.42
C ALA A 142 -15.07 -6.61 3.49
N ALA A 143 -15.60 -7.38 4.45
CA ALA A 143 -15.32 -8.82 4.57
C ALA A 143 -16.14 -9.69 3.61
N ASN A 144 -17.23 -9.18 3.02
CA ASN A 144 -18.05 -9.92 2.06
C ASN A 144 -17.45 -9.77 0.65
N PRO A 145 -17.01 -10.84 -0.04
CA PRO A 145 -16.37 -10.71 -1.35
C PRO A 145 -17.32 -10.14 -2.42
N ILE A 146 -16.91 -9.04 -3.06
CA ILE A 146 -17.56 -8.56 -4.28
C ILE A 146 -16.95 -9.24 -5.52
N ILE A 147 -17.72 -9.29 -6.61
CA ILE A 147 -17.30 -9.90 -7.87
C ILE A 147 -17.01 -8.78 -8.89
N LEU A 148 -15.74 -8.67 -9.26
CA LEU A 148 -15.20 -7.80 -10.31
C LEU A 148 -14.33 -8.64 -11.26
N PRO A 149 -13.99 -8.13 -12.45
CA PRO A 149 -13.06 -8.81 -13.36
C PRO A 149 -11.70 -9.05 -12.69
N ALA A 150 -11.19 -10.28 -12.81
CA ALA A 150 -10.04 -10.79 -12.06
C ALA A 150 -8.87 -11.20 -12.97
N GLU A 151 -8.95 -10.84 -14.26
CA GLU A 151 -7.95 -11.14 -15.28
C GLU A 151 -6.72 -10.20 -15.23
N SER A 152 -6.77 -9.12 -14.45
CA SER A 152 -5.73 -8.08 -14.36
C SER A 152 -5.80 -7.33 -13.03
N SER A 153 -4.68 -6.74 -12.60
CA SER A 153 -4.66 -5.89 -11.40
C SER A 153 -5.48 -4.60 -11.57
N PHE A 154 -5.98 -4.05 -10.46
CA PHE A 154 -6.71 -2.78 -10.44
C PHE A 154 -6.73 -2.13 -9.05
N TYR A 155 -7.22 -0.89 -8.96
CA TYR A 155 -7.45 -0.18 -7.70
C TYR A 155 -8.93 0.06 -7.41
N LEU A 156 -9.27 0.03 -6.12
CA LEU A 156 -10.36 0.82 -5.55
C LEU A 156 -9.78 1.73 -4.47
N MET A 157 -10.46 2.81 -4.12
CA MET A 157 -10.11 3.61 -2.95
C MET A 157 -10.83 3.08 -1.71
N LYS A 158 -10.15 3.11 -0.57
CA LYS A 158 -10.71 2.70 0.73
C LYS A 158 -11.68 3.78 1.20
N PHE A 159 -12.94 3.42 1.49
CA PHE A 159 -13.86 4.40 2.08
C PHE A 159 -13.47 4.64 3.55
N HIS A 160 -13.47 3.58 4.36
CA HIS A 160 -12.91 3.56 5.72
C HIS A 160 -12.62 2.10 6.14
N GLY A 161 -12.30 1.86 7.42
CA GLY A 161 -12.21 0.51 7.99
C GLY A 161 -11.09 -0.35 7.42
N ALA A 162 -11.43 -1.32 6.58
CA ALA A 162 -10.52 -2.24 5.90
C ALA A 162 -10.83 -2.29 4.39
N CYS A 163 -9.85 -2.68 3.58
CA CYS A 163 -10.06 -2.84 2.14
C CYS A 163 -11.15 -3.88 1.81
N GLN A 164 -11.98 -3.55 0.82
CA GLN A 164 -13.06 -4.39 0.32
C GLN A 164 -12.51 -5.71 -0.26
N THR A 165 -13.00 -6.85 0.20
CA THR A 165 -12.62 -8.15 -0.36
C THR A 165 -13.19 -8.29 -1.77
N VAL A 166 -12.35 -8.72 -2.73
CA VAL A 166 -12.75 -9.06 -4.11
C VAL A 166 -12.47 -10.54 -4.36
N LEU A 167 -13.45 -11.25 -4.92
CA LEU A 167 -13.34 -12.69 -5.15
C LEU A 167 -12.25 -13.02 -6.19
N GLY A 168 -11.27 -13.85 -5.80
CA GLY A 168 -10.20 -14.32 -6.68
C GLY A 168 -9.01 -13.36 -6.83
N MET A 169 -8.96 -12.30 -6.03
CA MET A 169 -7.89 -11.30 -6.00
C MET A 169 -7.27 -11.23 -4.60
N THR A 170 -5.96 -11.05 -4.49
CA THR A 170 -5.34 -10.63 -3.23
C THR A 170 -5.24 -9.11 -3.17
N VAL A 171 -5.49 -8.53 -2.00
CA VAL A 171 -5.48 -7.08 -1.78
C VAL A 171 -4.29 -6.62 -0.93
N THR A 172 -3.67 -5.53 -1.34
CA THR A 172 -2.66 -4.77 -0.58
C THR A 172 -3.22 -3.38 -0.28
N GLU A 173 -3.11 -2.92 0.97
CA GLU A 173 -3.43 -1.54 1.31
C GLU A 173 -2.22 -0.64 1.08
N GLU A 174 -2.41 0.41 0.29
CA GLU A 174 -1.38 1.38 -0.09
C GLU A 174 -1.90 2.80 0.17
N SER A 175 -1.02 3.79 0.27
CA SER A 175 -1.41 5.17 0.56
C SER A 175 -0.66 6.17 -0.31
N LEU A 176 -1.34 7.25 -0.69
CA LEU A 176 -0.73 8.49 -1.14
C LEU A 176 -1.19 9.61 -0.21
N GLU A 177 -0.23 10.40 0.26
CA GLU A 177 -0.44 11.60 1.06
C GLU A 177 0.38 12.74 0.44
N TRP A 178 -0.23 13.90 0.24
CA TRP A 178 0.43 15.04 -0.37
C TRP A 178 0.14 16.33 0.37
N ALA A 179 1.14 17.21 0.38
CA ALA A 179 1.06 18.51 1.01
C ALA A 179 0.26 19.50 0.15
N THR A 180 -0.43 20.41 0.83
CA THR A 180 -1.27 21.44 0.22
C THR A 180 -0.73 22.82 0.63
N LYS A 181 -0.82 23.80 -0.26
CA LYS A 181 -0.20 25.14 -0.16
C LYS A 181 -0.42 25.87 1.16
N GLU A 182 -1.51 25.55 1.84
CA GLU A 182 -1.86 26.07 3.17
C GLU A 182 -2.76 25.06 3.89
N ALA A 183 -3.09 25.34 5.15
CA ALA A 183 -4.05 24.55 5.90
C ALA A 183 -5.46 24.72 5.30
N ASN A 184 -6.00 23.66 4.71
CA ASN A 184 -7.37 23.66 4.22
C ASN A 184 -8.36 23.59 5.40
N PRO A 185 -9.48 24.31 5.36
CA PRO A 185 -10.60 24.08 6.27
C PRO A 185 -11.10 22.63 6.22
N ILE A 186 -11.48 22.06 7.38
CA ILE A 186 -12.06 20.70 7.48
C ILE A 186 -13.33 20.56 6.61
N THR A 187 -14.00 21.67 6.29
CA THR A 187 -15.17 21.76 5.39
C THR A 187 -14.83 21.71 3.90
N TRP A 188 -13.55 21.60 3.51
CA TRP A 188 -13.13 21.38 2.11
C TRP A 188 -13.14 19.88 1.74
N GLN A 189 -14.18 19.19 2.19
CA GLN A 189 -14.58 17.84 1.79
C GLN A 189 -16.02 17.65 2.28
N ASP A 190 -16.89 17.07 1.44
CA ASP A 190 -18.30 16.83 1.76
C ASP A 190 -18.79 15.50 1.18
N GLY A 191 -19.88 14.97 1.73
CA GLY A 191 -20.50 13.74 1.30
C GLY A 191 -19.61 12.49 1.45
N ALA A 192 -19.77 11.56 0.52
CA ALA A 192 -19.09 10.27 0.53
C ALA A 192 -17.79 10.31 -0.29
N HIS A 193 -16.66 10.41 0.41
CA HIS A 193 -15.30 10.44 -0.16
C HIS A 193 -14.34 9.54 0.65
N PRO A 194 -13.22 9.07 0.07
CA PRO A 194 -12.22 8.26 0.78
C PRO A 194 -11.75 8.93 2.07
N LYS A 195 -11.64 8.17 3.17
CA LYS A 195 -11.15 8.67 4.47
C LYS A 195 -9.66 8.31 4.67
N PRO A 196 -8.87 9.15 5.36
CA PRO A 196 -9.28 10.38 6.04
C PRO A 196 -9.64 11.52 5.07
N GLY A 197 -9.05 11.54 3.87
CA GLY A 197 -9.24 12.63 2.91
C GLY A 197 -8.37 13.82 3.30
N ASN A 198 -8.98 15.00 3.42
CA ASN A 198 -8.31 16.22 3.88
C ASN A 198 -7.99 16.12 5.39
N THR A 199 -6.70 16.28 5.72
CA THR A 199 -6.14 16.21 7.08
C THR A 199 -5.56 17.56 7.55
N GLY A 200 -5.89 18.67 6.87
CA GLY A 200 -5.42 20.02 7.19
C GLY A 200 -4.42 20.52 6.15
N HIS A 201 -3.13 20.42 6.43
CA HIS A 201 -2.03 20.74 5.49
C HIS A 201 -1.76 19.64 4.46
N ASN A 202 -2.44 18.51 4.56
CA ASN A 202 -2.27 17.36 3.67
C ASN A 202 -3.63 16.83 3.20
N VAL A 203 -3.61 16.13 2.07
CA VAL A 203 -4.69 15.20 1.69
C VAL A 203 -4.09 13.80 1.63
N LYS A 204 -4.78 12.84 2.26
CA LYS A 204 -4.37 11.44 2.33
C LYS A 204 -5.48 10.50 1.87
N ILE A 205 -5.16 9.72 0.84
CA ILE A 205 -6.02 8.70 0.26
C ILE A 205 -5.38 7.33 0.49
N TYR A 206 -6.16 6.42 1.08
CA TYR A 206 -5.83 5.00 1.11
C TYR A 206 -6.44 4.29 -0.10
N TYR A 207 -5.61 3.48 -0.75
CA TYR A 207 -5.93 2.69 -1.93
C TYR A 207 -5.86 1.20 -1.56
N CYS A 208 -6.70 0.43 -2.23
CA CYS A 208 -6.73 -1.01 -2.15
C CYS A 208 -6.29 -1.54 -3.51
N PHE A 209 -5.05 -2.04 -3.59
CA PHE A 209 -4.50 -2.62 -4.80
C PHE A 209 -4.89 -4.10 -4.88
N TYR A 210 -5.62 -4.47 -5.93
CA TYR A 210 -6.02 -5.84 -6.18
C TYR A 210 -5.11 -6.45 -7.23
N GLN A 211 -4.51 -7.60 -6.93
CA GLN A 211 -3.76 -8.41 -7.88
C GLN A 211 -4.45 -9.78 -8.06
N PRO A 212 -4.48 -10.35 -9.28
CA PRO A 212 -5.00 -11.70 -9.49
C PRO A 212 -4.29 -12.72 -8.61
N GLU A 213 -5.06 -13.62 -8.00
CA GLU A 213 -4.47 -14.81 -7.37
C GLU A 213 -3.70 -15.61 -8.43
N THR A 214 -2.38 -15.67 -8.30
CA THR A 214 -1.57 -16.60 -9.09
C THR A 214 -2.05 -18.03 -8.85
N ALA A 215 -2.02 -18.88 -9.89
CA ALA A 215 -2.52 -20.26 -9.79
C ALA A 215 -1.91 -21.02 -8.59
N ALA A 216 -0.63 -20.77 -8.30
CA ALA A 216 0.07 -21.29 -7.14
C ALA A 216 -0.62 -21.02 -5.77
N LYS A 217 -1.38 -19.92 -5.62
CA LYS A 217 -2.20 -19.67 -4.40
C LYS A 217 -3.48 -20.50 -4.34
N ARG A 218 -4.02 -20.96 -5.47
CA ARG A 218 -5.15 -21.89 -5.52
C ARG A 218 -4.70 -23.32 -5.23
N ASP A 219 -3.51 -23.69 -5.70
CA ASP A 219 -2.87 -24.99 -5.43
C ASP A 219 -2.20 -25.07 -4.04
N LEU A 220 -2.14 -23.97 -3.29
CA LEU A 220 -1.68 -23.95 -1.89
C LEU A 220 -2.70 -24.54 -0.90
N GLY A 221 -3.98 -24.70 -1.29
CA GLY A 221 -5.01 -25.31 -0.45
C GLY A 221 -4.72 -26.78 -0.05
N PRO A 222 -4.34 -27.66 -1.00
CA PRO A 222 -3.78 -28.97 -0.71
C PRO A 222 -2.51 -28.91 0.14
N LEU A 223 -1.50 -28.14 -0.27
CA LEU A 223 -0.21 -28.03 0.41
C LEU A 223 -0.33 -27.58 1.88
N ALA A 224 -1.29 -26.71 2.20
CA ALA A 224 -1.57 -26.29 3.58
C ALA A 224 -2.15 -27.44 4.45
N LYS A 225 -2.94 -28.36 3.86
CA LYS A 225 -3.42 -29.56 4.56
C LYS A 225 -2.28 -30.55 4.79
N ASP A 226 -1.43 -30.75 3.78
CA ASP A 226 -0.28 -31.65 3.89
C ASP A 226 0.74 -31.12 4.90
N ALA A 227 1.02 -29.81 4.91
CA ALA A 227 1.83 -29.16 5.95
C ALA A 227 1.20 -29.30 7.36
N GLY A 228 -0.13 -29.22 7.48
CA GLY A 228 -0.85 -29.49 8.72
C GLY A 228 -0.69 -30.94 9.21
N LYS A 229 -0.71 -31.91 8.29
CA LYS A 229 -0.45 -33.33 8.58
C LYS A 229 1.01 -33.55 9.02
N VAL A 230 1.98 -33.02 8.28
CA VAL A 230 3.41 -33.12 8.62
C VAL A 230 3.71 -32.47 9.98
N LYS A 231 3.07 -31.34 10.31
CA LYS A 231 3.22 -30.71 11.64
C LYS A 231 2.69 -31.61 12.77
N LYS A 232 1.60 -32.34 12.57
CA LYS A 232 1.08 -33.30 13.56
C LYS A 232 2.03 -34.49 13.74
N GLU A 233 2.51 -35.06 12.63
CA GLU A 233 3.47 -36.16 12.65
C GLU A 233 4.81 -35.75 13.31
N LEU A 234 5.22 -34.47 13.17
CA LEU A 234 6.41 -33.93 13.82
C LEU A 234 6.29 -33.81 15.35
N GLU A 235 5.14 -33.34 15.87
CA GLU A 235 4.93 -33.27 17.33
C GLU A 235 4.74 -34.68 17.93
N GLU A 236 4.12 -35.63 17.21
CA GLU A 236 4.05 -37.04 17.63
C GLU A 236 5.45 -37.69 17.74
N VAL A 237 6.33 -37.42 16.77
CA VAL A 237 7.74 -37.85 16.84
C VAL A 237 8.47 -37.18 18.02
N ARG A 238 8.18 -35.91 18.31
CA ARG A 238 8.79 -35.16 19.42
C ARG A 238 8.37 -35.71 20.79
N GLU A 239 7.11 -36.07 20.98
CA GLU A 239 6.65 -36.75 22.21
C GLU A 239 7.36 -38.10 22.40
N LEU A 240 7.54 -38.88 21.32
CA LEU A 240 8.28 -40.15 21.36
C LEU A 240 9.77 -39.97 21.71
N VAL A 241 10.43 -38.92 21.18
CA VAL A 241 11.83 -38.59 21.53
C VAL A 241 11.95 -38.24 23.01
N ASN A 242 11.10 -37.34 23.53
CA ASN A 242 11.08 -36.99 24.95
C ASN A 242 10.89 -38.23 25.85
N LEU A 243 10.04 -39.18 25.43
CA LEU A 243 9.77 -40.41 26.19
C LEU A 243 10.97 -41.36 26.18
N LEU A 244 11.68 -41.48 25.04
CA LEU A 244 12.94 -42.21 24.92
C LEU A 244 14.07 -41.60 25.77
N GLU A 245 14.20 -40.27 25.80
CA GLU A 245 15.18 -39.57 26.66
C GLU A 245 14.91 -39.82 28.15
N ASN A 246 13.65 -39.75 28.58
CA ASN A 246 13.26 -40.09 29.95
C ASN A 246 13.56 -41.56 30.31
N GLN A 247 13.35 -42.50 29.38
CA GLN A 247 13.73 -43.90 29.58
C GLN A 247 15.25 -44.09 29.64
N LEU A 248 16.01 -43.35 28.82
CA LEU A 248 17.48 -43.38 28.86
C LEU A 248 18.01 -42.87 30.19
N ASP A 249 17.45 -41.78 30.72
CA ASP A 249 17.86 -41.21 32.02
C ASP A 249 17.35 -42.02 33.23
N HIS A 250 16.28 -42.80 33.09
CA HIS A 250 15.94 -43.83 34.05
C HIS A 250 16.96 -44.99 34.00
N GLY A 251 17.35 -45.44 32.81
CA GLY A 251 18.37 -46.46 32.61
C GLY A 251 19.74 -46.05 33.18
N LYS A 252 20.16 -44.79 32.97
CA LYS A 252 21.38 -44.22 33.58
C LYS A 252 21.31 -44.20 35.11
N ARG A 253 20.17 -43.82 35.70
CA ARG A 253 20.00 -43.80 37.17
C ARG A 253 20.09 -45.19 37.78
N VAL A 254 19.38 -46.17 37.23
CA VAL A 254 19.51 -47.58 37.66
C VAL A 254 20.94 -48.10 37.46
N ALA A 255 21.64 -47.69 36.40
CA ALA A 255 23.04 -48.03 36.20
C ALA A 255 24.02 -47.26 37.13
N LEU A 256 23.58 -46.19 37.79
CA LEU A 256 24.33 -45.50 38.84
C LEU A 256 24.09 -46.16 40.20
N GLU A 257 22.83 -46.45 40.55
CA GLU A 257 22.44 -47.16 41.78
C GLU A 257 23.15 -48.52 41.88
N ASN A 258 23.18 -49.29 40.78
CA ASN A 258 23.94 -50.55 40.69
C ASN A 258 25.46 -50.36 40.84
N LYS A 259 26.01 -49.18 40.53
CA LYS A 259 27.43 -48.85 40.71
C LYS A 259 27.75 -48.35 42.11
N GLU A 260 26.82 -47.65 42.78
CA GLU A 260 26.97 -47.29 44.19
C GLU A 260 26.99 -48.56 45.06
N THR A 261 26.18 -49.58 44.73
CA THR A 261 26.29 -50.91 45.36
C THR A 261 27.57 -51.68 45.02
N GLU A 262 28.26 -51.38 43.91
CA GLU A 262 29.62 -51.90 43.63
C GLU A 262 30.73 -51.04 44.29
N ALA A 263 30.41 -49.82 44.75
CA ALA A 263 31.33 -48.89 45.38
C ALA A 263 31.38 -49.04 46.92
N GLU A 264 30.26 -49.38 47.57
CA GLU A 264 30.28 -49.79 48.99
C GLU A 264 31.16 -51.05 49.21
N ASP A 265 31.30 -51.91 48.19
CA ASP A 265 32.20 -53.08 48.17
C ASP A 265 33.65 -52.73 47.74
N ARG A 266 33.97 -51.42 47.56
CA ARG A 266 35.33 -50.92 47.29
C ARG A 266 35.67 -49.66 48.09
N SER A 267 35.71 -49.80 49.41
CA SER A 267 36.17 -48.79 50.36
C SER A 267 37.72 -48.69 50.46
N VAL A 268 38.41 -48.51 49.32
CA VAL A 268 39.89 -48.34 49.24
C VAL A 268 40.27 -47.38 48.08
N GLU A 269 41.14 -46.38 48.38
CA GLU A 269 41.79 -45.39 47.48
C GLU A 269 40.86 -44.40 46.71
N SER A 270 41.08 -43.08 46.59
CA SER A 270 41.84 -42.01 47.31
C SER A 270 41.30 -40.63 46.77
N GLU A 271 41.22 -39.47 47.44
CA GLU A 271 42.29 -38.52 47.90
C GLU A 271 43.37 -38.24 46.81
N GLU A 272 43.74 -37.02 46.35
CA GLU A 272 43.38 -35.56 46.48
C GLU A 272 43.43 -34.93 45.03
N GLU A 273 43.25 -33.65 44.60
CA GLU A 273 43.09 -32.23 45.07
C GLU A 273 41.81 -31.60 44.36
N GLU A 274 41.31 -30.34 44.38
CA GLU A 274 41.72 -28.91 44.58
C GLU A 274 42.45 -28.19 43.40
N LEU A 275 42.27 -26.87 43.07
CA LEU A 275 41.10 -25.94 43.07
C LEU A 275 41.44 -24.54 42.41
N ARG A 276 40.44 -23.64 42.16
CA ARG A 276 40.51 -22.13 42.11
C ARG A 276 41.27 -21.39 40.96
N GLU A 277 41.20 -20.07 40.67
CA GLU A 277 40.32 -18.85 40.88
C GLU A 277 40.82 -17.78 39.84
N ASP A 278 40.04 -16.99 39.07
CA ASP A 278 39.15 -15.80 39.27
C ASP A 278 39.78 -14.38 39.07
N ASP A 279 38.95 -13.41 38.61
CA ASP A 279 39.09 -11.92 38.59
C ASP A 279 40.16 -11.21 37.69
N LYS A 280 40.04 -9.93 37.22
CA LYS A 280 39.27 -8.73 37.70
C LYS A 280 39.07 -7.61 36.64
N GLU A 281 38.28 -6.57 36.95
CA GLU A 281 38.02 -5.31 36.17
C GLU A 281 38.82 -4.08 36.68
N THR A 282 38.83 -2.96 35.91
CA THR A 282 38.92 -1.53 36.35
C THR A 282 38.50 -0.54 35.24
N GLU A 283 38.16 0.71 35.60
CA GLU A 283 37.52 1.78 34.79
C GLU A 283 38.51 2.87 34.26
N ASP A 284 38.08 3.81 33.37
CA ASP A 284 37.91 5.27 33.69
C ASP A 284 37.87 6.33 32.53
N GLU A 285 37.19 7.44 32.84
CA GLU A 285 37.22 8.88 32.38
C GLU A 285 37.20 9.39 30.91
N ASP A 286 36.02 9.93 30.52
CA ASP A 286 35.65 11.31 30.07
C ASP A 286 36.48 12.17 29.05
N ARG A 287 35.74 12.91 28.18
CA ARG A 287 35.88 14.38 27.86
C ARG A 287 35.00 14.83 26.68
N GLY A 288 34.23 15.92 26.83
CA GLY A 288 33.43 16.56 25.75
C GLY A 288 33.86 17.99 25.32
N VAL A 289 33.29 18.49 24.21
CA VAL A 289 33.41 19.87 23.65
C VAL A 289 32.14 20.24 22.84
N GLU A 290 31.63 21.48 23.00
CA GLU A 290 30.55 22.10 22.18
C GLU A 290 31.14 23.06 21.11
N PHE A 291 30.36 23.47 20.09
CA PHE A 291 30.53 24.80 19.45
C PHE A 291 29.30 25.27 18.63
N GLU A 292 28.63 26.31 19.16
CA GLU A 292 27.97 27.50 18.57
C GLU A 292 27.02 27.46 17.33
N GLU A 293 26.12 28.46 17.31
CA GLU A 293 25.10 28.75 16.29
C GLU A 293 25.50 29.97 15.41
N GLU A 294 24.89 30.15 14.24
CA GLU A 294 24.90 31.44 13.50
C GLU A 294 23.57 31.67 12.75
N GLU A 295 23.13 32.93 12.63
CA GLU A 295 21.77 33.35 12.21
C GLU A 295 21.80 34.40 11.06
N LEU A 296 20.62 34.70 10.47
CA LEU A 296 20.29 35.78 9.51
C LEU A 296 20.68 35.52 8.04
N ARG A 297 19.76 35.58 7.05
CA ARG A 297 18.83 36.69 6.77
C ARG A 297 17.57 36.28 6.00
N GLU A 298 16.53 37.11 6.12
CA GLU A 298 15.48 37.29 5.11
C GLU A 298 15.95 38.29 4.03
N ASP A 299 15.53 38.09 2.76
CA ASP A 299 15.54 39.10 1.70
C ASP A 299 14.46 38.73 0.65
N ASP A 300 13.64 39.71 0.24
CA ASP A 300 12.52 39.50 -0.69
C ASP A 300 12.97 39.35 -2.16
N MET A 301 12.50 38.32 -2.86
CA MET A 301 12.22 38.41 -4.32
C MET A 301 11.07 37.48 -4.75
N ALA A 302 9.96 38.08 -5.19
CA ALA A 302 8.81 37.39 -5.77
C ALA A 302 8.58 37.86 -7.22
N GLY A 303 8.24 36.95 -8.13
CA GLY A 303 7.73 37.29 -9.46
C GLY A 303 8.15 36.38 -10.60
N GLU A 304 9.45 36.27 -10.88
CA GLU A 304 9.93 35.82 -12.21
C GLU A 304 10.17 34.30 -12.36
N ASP A 305 10.25 33.53 -11.28
CA ASP A 305 10.68 32.11 -11.36
C ASP A 305 9.52 31.10 -11.55
N GLU A 306 8.26 31.44 -11.23
CA GLU A 306 7.11 30.55 -11.47
C GLU A 306 6.79 30.40 -12.97
N ASP A 307 6.85 31.47 -13.78
CA ASP A 307 6.65 31.40 -15.24
C ASP A 307 7.77 30.57 -15.90
N LYS A 308 9.01 30.71 -15.42
CA LYS A 308 10.15 29.92 -15.88
C LYS A 308 10.02 28.44 -15.49
N LYS A 309 9.55 28.15 -14.29
CA LYS A 309 9.21 26.81 -13.81
C LYS A 309 8.04 26.18 -14.58
N PHE A 310 7.10 26.99 -15.08
CA PHE A 310 6.06 26.55 -16.01
C PHE A 310 6.63 26.18 -17.40
N GLU A 311 7.51 27.02 -17.96
CA GLU A 311 8.28 26.72 -19.18
C GLU A 311 9.10 25.42 -19.05
N GLU A 312 9.80 25.23 -17.92
CA GLU A 312 10.56 24.00 -17.65
C GLU A 312 9.65 22.77 -17.45
N MET A 313 8.46 22.94 -16.86
CA MET A 313 7.45 21.88 -16.75
C MET A 313 6.93 21.42 -18.13
N VAL A 314 6.63 22.35 -19.05
CA VAL A 314 6.20 22.00 -20.42
C VAL A 314 7.30 21.21 -21.13
N ARG A 315 8.55 21.71 -21.10
CA ARG A 315 9.71 21.02 -21.72
C ARG A 315 9.97 19.64 -21.12
N ALA A 316 9.72 19.46 -19.82
CA ALA A 316 9.83 18.16 -19.16
C ALA A 316 8.70 17.18 -19.55
N MET A 317 7.52 17.67 -19.92
CA MET A 317 6.44 16.86 -20.49
C MET A 317 6.78 16.41 -21.92
N ASP A 318 7.24 17.32 -22.79
CA ASP A 318 7.70 17.01 -24.15
C ASP A 318 8.74 15.88 -24.18
N LEU A 319 9.70 15.93 -23.24
CA LEU A 319 10.75 14.91 -23.10
C LEU A 319 10.19 13.53 -22.71
N VAL A 320 9.13 13.47 -21.89
CA VAL A 320 8.46 12.23 -21.53
C VAL A 320 7.61 11.69 -22.69
N LEU A 321 7.00 12.56 -23.50
CA LEU A 321 6.27 12.16 -24.71
C LEU A 321 7.22 11.53 -25.75
N LEU A 322 8.35 12.18 -26.03
CA LEU A 322 9.39 11.64 -26.94
C LEU A 322 9.89 10.26 -26.49
N LEU A 323 10.17 10.08 -25.19
CA LEU A 323 10.60 8.79 -24.63
C LEU A 323 9.50 7.70 -24.66
N ARG A 324 8.23 8.08 -24.79
CA ARG A 324 7.09 7.15 -24.95
C ARG A 324 6.90 6.72 -26.41
N GLU A 325 7.01 7.64 -27.38
CA GLU A 325 6.97 7.26 -28.81
C GLU A 325 8.16 6.36 -29.19
N MET A 326 9.35 6.62 -28.64
CA MET A 326 10.53 5.76 -28.82
C MET A 326 10.39 4.33 -28.26
N ARG A 327 9.32 4.02 -27.51
CA ARG A 327 9.00 2.67 -27.02
C ARG A 327 7.89 1.95 -27.80
N LYS A 328 7.37 2.55 -28.87
CA LYS A 328 6.33 1.96 -29.75
C LYS A 328 6.90 1.34 -31.03
N VAL A 329 8.22 1.19 -31.10
CA VAL A 329 9.00 0.67 -32.26
C VAL A 329 9.77 -0.58 -31.84
#